data_AF-A0A6B2UIH1-F1
#
_entry.id   AF-A0A6B2UIH1-F1
#
_cell.length_a   1.000
_cell.length_b   1.000
_cell.length_c   1.000
_cell.angle_alpha   90.00
_cell.angle_beta   90.00
_cell.angle_gamma   90.00
#
_symmetry.space_group_name_H-M   'P 1'
#
loop_
_entity.id
_entity.type
_entity.pdbx_description
1 polymer ?
#
loop_
_entity_poly.entity_id
_entity_poly.type
_entity_poly.pdbx_seq_one_letter_code
_entity_poly.pdbx_strand_id
1 'polypeptide(L)'
;GLLVRTQARCGLGDFAAAEACAAAADALAARHELPLVRVFTTWFRALRASLAGGGWEPYEEAVALLPGCGMPGFATGLPALARLTVAVRTGEQPPPDGDFGPYEPWVRPLLGAHG
;
A
#
# COMPACT_ATOMS: atom_id res chain seq x y z
N GLY A 1 16.96 -6.52 6.17
CA GLY A 1 15.75 -5.88 6.72
C GLY A 1 15.60 -4.41 6.36
N LEU A 2 15.87 -3.99 5.12
CA LEU A 2 15.58 -2.61 4.69
C LEU A 2 14.08 -2.36 4.62
N LEU A 3 13.29 -3.31 4.08
CA LEU A 3 11.83 -3.22 4.02
C LEU A 3 11.17 -3.07 5.40
N VAL A 4 11.60 -3.86 6.39
CA VAL A 4 11.09 -3.74 7.77
C VAL A 4 11.39 -2.36 8.36
N ARG A 5 12.57 -1.79 8.07
CA ARG A 5 12.92 -0.43 8.50
C ARG A 5 12.09 0.64 7.78
N THR A 6 11.83 0.48 6.48
CA THR A 6 10.90 1.33 5.73
C THR A 6 9.52 1.34 6.38
N GLN A 7 8.96 0.15 6.66
CA GLN A 7 7.64 0.01 7.29
C GLN A 7 7.60 0.62 8.71
N ALA A 8 8.61 0.34 9.54
CA ALA A 8 8.70 0.87 10.89
C ALA A 8 8.82 2.40 10.91
N ARG A 9 9.69 2.97 10.06
CA ARG A 9 9.86 4.44 9.95
C ARG A 9 8.60 5.10 9.38
N CYS A 10 7.96 4.48 8.39
CA CYS A 10 6.67 4.94 7.86
C CYS A 10 5.59 4.95 8.95
N GLY A 11 5.49 3.90 9.78
CA GLY A 11 4.54 3.84 10.89
C GLY A 11 4.79 4.90 11.98
N LEU A 12 6.05 5.36 12.12
CA LEU A 12 6.43 6.46 13.02
C LEU A 12 6.27 7.85 12.38
N GLY A 13 5.87 7.94 11.10
CA GLY A 13 5.77 9.21 10.36
C GLY A 13 7.12 9.77 9.88
N ASP A 14 8.23 9.05 10.05
CA ASP A 14 9.56 9.44 9.56
C ASP A 14 9.72 9.03 8.08
N PHE A 15 8.99 9.73 7.20
CA PHE A 15 8.95 9.43 5.77
C PHE A 15 10.29 9.64 5.07
N ALA A 16 11.13 10.54 5.57
CA ALA A 16 12.46 10.79 5.02
C ALA A 16 13.38 9.58 5.26
N ALA A 17 13.45 9.07 6.49
CA ALA A 17 14.24 7.87 6.78
C ALA A 17 13.65 6.61 6.13
N ALA A 18 12.31 6.53 6.02
CA ALA A 18 11.65 5.45 5.30
C ALA A 18 12.03 5.43 3.80
N GLU A 19 12.06 6.60 3.15
CA GLU A 19 12.51 6.72 1.75
C GLU A 19 13.98 6.36 1.59
N ALA A 20 14.86 6.78 2.50
CA ALA A 20 16.27 6.38 2.45
C ALA A 20 16.43 4.84 2.52
N CYS A 21 15.63 4.16 3.35
CA CYS A 21 15.61 2.71 3.41
C CYS A 21 15.03 2.08 2.13
N ALA A 22 13.99 2.67 1.56
CA ALA A 22 13.36 2.21 0.31
C ALA A 22 14.33 2.32 -0.87
N ALA A 23 14.99 3.47 -1.04
CA ALA A 23 15.99 3.69 -2.10
C ALA A 23 17.18 2.72 -1.97
N ALA A 24 17.67 2.47 -0.75
CA ALA A 24 18.70 1.47 -0.51
C ALA A 24 18.22 0.04 -0.85
N ALA A 25 16.95 -0.28 -0.58
CA ALA A 25 16.37 -1.56 -0.95
C ALA A 25 16.27 -1.71 -2.48
N ASP A 26 15.82 -0.68 -3.19
CA ASP A 26 15.75 -0.66 -4.66
C ASP A 26 17.13 -0.86 -5.30
N ALA A 27 18.16 -0.16 -4.77
CA ALA A 27 19.53 -0.31 -5.24
C ALA A 27 20.08 -1.74 -5.04
N LEU A 28 19.71 -2.40 -3.95
CA LEU A 28 20.06 -3.81 -3.71
C LEU A 28 19.27 -4.73 -4.65
N ALA A 29 17.98 -4.48 -4.83
CA ALA A 29 17.11 -5.29 -5.69
C ALA A 29 17.56 -5.28 -7.15
N ALA A 30 18.04 -4.14 -7.66
CA ALA A 30 18.59 -4.02 -8.99
C ALA A 30 19.83 -4.90 -9.23
N ARG A 31 20.60 -5.21 -8.16
CA ARG A 31 21.80 -6.06 -8.25
C ARG A 31 21.50 -7.56 -8.10
N HIS A 32 20.37 -7.90 -7.49
CA HIS A 32 20.06 -9.27 -7.05
C HIS A 32 18.74 -9.80 -7.62
N GLU A 33 18.16 -9.13 -8.62
CA GLU A 33 16.91 -9.53 -9.28
C GLU A 33 15.80 -9.86 -8.28
N LEU A 34 15.54 -8.91 -7.36
CA LEU A 34 14.52 -9.04 -6.31
C LEU A 34 13.26 -8.23 -6.69
N PRO A 35 12.42 -8.69 -7.65
CA PRO A 35 11.30 -7.90 -8.18
C PRO A 35 10.27 -7.51 -7.12
N LEU A 36 10.10 -8.33 -6.08
CA LEU A 36 9.19 -8.04 -4.98
C LEU A 36 9.55 -6.78 -4.19
N VAL A 37 10.83 -6.40 -4.14
CA VAL A 37 11.24 -5.18 -3.45
C VAL A 37 10.57 -3.95 -4.07
N ARG A 38 10.50 -3.90 -5.40
CA ARG A 38 9.84 -2.81 -6.12
C ARG A 38 8.36 -2.71 -5.77
N VAL A 39 7.67 -3.85 -5.58
CA VAL A 39 6.27 -3.85 -5.13
C VAL A 39 6.16 -3.09 -3.81
N PHE A 40 6.94 -3.45 -2.79
CA PHE A 40 6.87 -2.80 -1.49
C PHE A 40 7.27 -1.31 -1.52
N THR A 41 8.33 -0.95 -2.25
CA THR A 41 8.82 0.43 -2.30
C THR A 41 7.90 1.34 -3.11
N THR A 42 7.29 0.86 -4.21
CA THR A 42 6.26 1.59 -4.94
C THR A 42 4.99 1.77 -4.10
N TRP A 43 4.53 0.73 -3.39
CA TRP A 43 3.38 0.86 -2.48
C TRP A 43 3.62 1.86 -1.33
N PHE A 44 4.83 1.89 -0.77
CA PHE A 44 5.22 2.92 0.20
C PHE A 44 5.17 4.34 -0.38
N ARG A 45 5.71 4.54 -1.59
CA ARG A 45 5.71 5.85 -2.25
C ARG A 45 4.29 6.30 -2.61
N ALA A 46 3.42 5.39 -3.04
CA ALA A 46 2.01 5.64 -3.26
C ALA A 46 1.31 6.13 -1.98
N LEU A 47 1.53 5.45 -0.84
CA LEU A 47 1.04 5.89 0.46
C LEU A 47 1.51 7.30 0.81
N ARG A 48 2.82 7.57 0.69
CA ARG A 48 3.39 8.89 0.99
C ARG A 48 2.79 10.00 0.11
N ALA A 49 2.60 9.73 -1.18
CA ALA A 49 1.98 10.67 -2.10
C ALA A 49 0.49 10.90 -1.77
N SER A 50 -0.25 9.83 -1.46
CA SER A 50 -1.65 9.88 -1.03
C SER A 50 -1.85 10.66 0.28
N LEU A 51 -0.88 10.60 1.20
CA LEU A 51 -0.89 11.40 2.43
C LEU A 51 -0.61 12.90 2.17
N ALA A 52 0.17 13.22 1.14
CA ALA A 52 0.51 14.60 0.81
C ALA A 52 -0.56 15.31 -0.03
N GLY A 53 -1.19 14.59 -0.98
CA GLY A 53 -2.15 15.16 -1.94
C GLY A 53 -3.61 14.83 -1.65
N GLY A 54 -3.91 13.90 -0.73
CA GLY A 54 -5.21 13.26 -0.66
C GLY A 54 -5.43 12.30 -1.84
N GLY A 55 -6.41 11.40 -1.73
CA GLY A 55 -6.84 10.60 -2.88
C GLY A 55 -6.11 9.27 -3.10
N TRP A 56 -6.67 8.51 -4.04
CA TRP A 56 -6.33 7.12 -4.35
C TRP A 56 -5.37 7.00 -5.53
N GLU A 57 -5.36 7.99 -6.42
CA GLU A 57 -4.66 8.04 -7.70
C GLU A 57 -3.18 7.63 -7.59
N PRO A 58 -2.41 8.01 -6.55
CA PRO A 58 -1.01 7.58 -6.42
C PRO A 58 -0.81 6.05 -6.32
N TYR A 59 -1.85 5.28 -6.01
CA TYR A 59 -1.78 3.82 -5.93
C TYR A 59 -1.89 3.13 -7.29
N GLU A 60 -2.22 3.82 -8.38
CA GLU A 60 -2.40 3.19 -9.70
C GLU A 60 -1.16 2.42 -10.17
N GLU A 61 0.03 3.04 -10.07
CA GLU A 61 1.30 2.36 -10.40
C GLU A 61 1.53 1.15 -9.48
N ALA A 62 1.23 1.30 -8.19
CA ALA A 62 1.42 0.25 -7.20
C ALA A 62 0.53 -0.97 -7.47
N VAL A 63 -0.72 -0.73 -7.89
CA VAL A 63 -1.67 -1.78 -8.28
C VAL A 63 -1.22 -2.51 -9.54
N ALA A 64 -0.64 -1.81 -10.52
CA ALA A 64 -0.13 -2.42 -11.75
C ALA A 64 1.00 -3.44 -11.51
N LEU A 65 1.65 -3.40 -10.34
CA LEU A 65 2.70 -4.35 -9.95
C LEU A 65 2.18 -5.61 -9.26
N LEU A 66 0.89 -5.67 -8.90
CA LEU A 66 0.31 -6.82 -8.20
C LEU A 66 0.14 -8.07 -9.08
N PRO A 67 -0.30 -7.97 -10.36
CA PRO A 67 -0.37 -9.13 -11.24
C PRO A 67 0.99 -9.82 -11.35
N GLY A 68 1.06 -11.11 -11.03
CA GLY A 68 2.29 -11.90 -11.15
C GLY A 68 3.34 -11.67 -10.05
N CYS A 69 3.05 -10.90 -9.00
CA CYS A 69 4.00 -10.68 -7.89
C CYS A 69 4.28 -11.95 -7.06
N GLY A 70 3.53 -13.05 -7.25
CA GLY A 70 3.70 -14.29 -6.52
C GLY A 70 3.16 -14.26 -5.08
N MET A 71 2.40 -13.23 -4.71
CA MET A 71 1.82 -13.08 -3.37
C MET A 71 0.28 -12.97 -3.40
N PRO A 72 -0.46 -14.01 -3.82
CA PRO A 72 -1.91 -13.93 -3.98
C PRO A 72 -2.65 -13.59 -2.67
N GLY A 73 -2.19 -14.10 -1.53
CA GLY A 73 -2.77 -13.76 -0.21
C GLY A 73 -2.54 -12.31 0.23
N PHE A 74 -1.67 -11.58 -0.45
CA PHE A 74 -1.44 -10.14 -0.26
C PHE A 74 -2.07 -9.31 -1.38
N ALA A 75 -1.92 -9.73 -2.63
CA ALA A 75 -2.34 -8.97 -3.80
C ALA A 75 -3.86 -8.94 -3.98
N THR A 76 -4.53 -10.07 -3.73
CA THR A 76 -5.99 -10.15 -3.87
C THR A 76 -6.66 -9.26 -2.83
N GLY A 77 -7.48 -8.31 -3.30
CA GLY A 77 -8.23 -7.38 -2.47
C GLY A 77 -7.47 -6.17 -1.92
N LEU A 78 -6.15 -6.10 -2.10
CA LEU A 78 -5.36 -4.95 -1.65
C LEU A 78 -5.75 -3.62 -2.32
N PRO A 79 -6.09 -3.56 -3.62
CA PRO A 79 -6.56 -2.31 -4.23
C PRO A 79 -7.83 -1.78 -3.58
N ALA A 80 -8.80 -2.66 -3.30
CA ALA A 80 -10.05 -2.29 -2.63
C ALA A 80 -9.79 -1.83 -1.19
N LEU A 81 -8.95 -2.56 -0.46
CA LEU A 81 -8.55 -2.19 0.90
C LEU A 81 -7.89 -0.80 0.92
N ALA A 82 -6.95 -0.53 0.03
CA ALA A 82 -6.26 0.75 0.03
C ALA A 82 -7.19 1.92 -0.38
N ARG A 83 -8.12 1.74 -1.33
CA ARG A 83 -9.20 2.72 -1.60
C ARG A 83 -10.05 3.01 -0.36
N LEU A 84 -10.47 1.97 0.36
CA LEU A 84 -11.21 2.11 1.60
C LEU A 84 -10.43 2.94 2.64
N THR A 85 -9.14 2.63 2.86
CA THR A 85 -8.33 3.37 3.84
C THR A 85 -8.12 4.84 3.46
N VAL A 86 -8.10 5.16 2.17
CA VAL A 86 -8.08 6.55 1.71
C VAL A 86 -9.41 7.23 2.06
N ALA A 87 -10.55 6.63 1.68
CA ALA A 87 -11.87 7.19 1.93
C ALA A 87 -12.13 7.45 3.44
N VAL A 88 -11.81 6.46 4.28
CA VAL A 88 -11.92 6.59 5.75
C VAL A 88 -11.06 7.74 6.28
N ARG A 89 -9.83 7.90 5.75
CA ARG A 89 -8.91 8.96 6.18
C ARG A 89 -9.36 10.35 5.72
N THR A 90 -9.95 10.47 4.54
CA THR A 90 -10.44 11.74 4.00
C THR A 90 -11.86 12.09 4.42
N GLY A 91 -12.54 11.19 5.14
CA GLY A 91 -13.94 11.36 5.55
C GLY A 91 -14.92 11.20 4.38
N GLU A 92 -14.47 10.61 3.27
CA GLU A 92 -15.30 10.28 2.13
C GLU A 92 -16.06 8.98 2.35
N GLN A 93 -17.19 8.84 1.66
CA GLN A 93 -17.93 7.60 1.66
C GLN A 93 -17.12 6.52 0.93
N PRO A 94 -16.86 5.37 1.57
CA PRO A 94 -16.12 4.30 0.92
C PRO A 94 -16.93 3.74 -0.25
N PRO A 95 -16.27 3.28 -1.32
CA PRO A 95 -16.98 2.62 -2.41
C PRO A 95 -17.76 1.41 -1.87
N PRO A 96 -19.06 1.27 -2.19
CA PRO A 96 -19.94 0.28 -1.56
C PRO A 96 -19.56 -1.16 -1.90
N ASP A 97 -18.94 -1.36 -3.08
CA ASP A 97 -18.62 -2.67 -3.63
C ASP A 97 -17.13 -2.73 -3.99
N GLY A 98 -16.37 -3.47 -3.18
CA GLY A 98 -14.98 -3.82 -3.45
C GLY A 98 -14.76 -5.31 -3.22
N ASP A 99 -14.03 -5.98 -4.11
CA ASP A 99 -13.48 -7.30 -3.78
C ASP A 99 -12.34 -7.10 -2.79
N PHE A 100 -12.61 -7.29 -1.49
CA PHE A 100 -11.59 -7.19 -0.44
C PHE A 100 -10.81 -8.50 -0.25
N GLY A 101 -11.18 -9.58 -0.95
CA GLY A 101 -10.47 -10.85 -0.91
C GLY A 101 -10.21 -11.35 0.52
N PRO A 102 -8.97 -11.73 0.89
CA PRO A 102 -8.62 -12.16 2.25
C PRO A 102 -8.86 -11.10 3.34
N TYR A 103 -9.03 -9.82 2.98
CA TYR A 103 -9.22 -8.71 3.90
C TYR A 103 -10.69 -8.47 4.29
N GLU A 104 -11.63 -9.15 3.63
CA GLU A 104 -13.08 -9.03 3.89
C GLU A 104 -13.46 -9.06 5.39
N PRO A 105 -12.89 -9.96 6.22
CA PRO A 105 -13.24 -10.02 7.64
C PRO A 105 -12.85 -8.76 8.44
N TRP A 106 -11.85 -8.01 7.98
CA TRP A 106 -11.41 -6.76 8.62
C TRP A 106 -12.26 -5.57 8.18
N VAL A 107 -12.82 -5.64 6.98
CA VAL A 107 -13.52 -4.53 6.33
C VAL A 107 -15.02 -4.51 6.64
N ARG A 108 -15.69 -5.68 6.67
CA ARG A 108 -17.14 -5.76 6.91
C ARG A 108 -17.65 -4.94 8.10
N PRO A 109 -17.00 -4.98 9.30
CA PRO A 109 -17.46 -4.18 10.43
C PRO A 109 -17.37 -2.66 10.19
N LEU A 110 -16.39 -2.21 9.40
CA LEU A 110 -16.19 -0.80 9.08
C LEU A 110 -17.26 -0.30 8.11
N LEU A 111 -17.59 -1.08 7.08
CA LEU A 111 -18.62 -0.72 6.10
C LEU A 111 -20.00 -0.59 6.76
N GLY A 112 -20.34 -1.50 7.69
CA GLY A 112 -21.59 -1.43 8.44
C GLY A 112 -21.68 -0.25 9.43
N ALA A 113 -20.57 0.40 9.75
CA ALA A 113 -20.53 1.60 10.59
C ALA A 113 -20.53 2.92 9.79
N HIS A 114 -20.22 2.85 8.48
CA HIS A 114 -20.15 4.01 7.58
C HIS A 114 -21.37 4.11 6.64
N GLY A 115 -22.26 3.12 6.62
CA GLY A 115 -23.57 3.14 5.96
C GLY A 115 -24.70 3.41 6.94
#